data_AF-A0A167VE00-F1
#
_entry.id   AF-A0A167VE00-F1
#
_cell.length_a   1.000
_cell.length_b   1.000
_cell.length_c   1.000
_cell.angle_alpha   90.00
_cell.angle_beta   90.00
_cell.angle_gamma   90.00
#
_symmetry.space_group_name_H-M   'P 1'
#
loop_
_entity.id
_entity.type
_entity.pdbx_description
1 polymer ?
#
loop_
_entity_poly.entity_id
_entity_poly.type
_entity_poly.pdbx_seq_one_letter_code
_entity_poly.pdbx_strand_id
1 'polypeptide(L)'
;WISVLHLAAEWDFATVKLLAIDNLTENATPIDKIVLGRLCCISVWLPGAYEAVCTRADPLNLEEGMKLGVEDTVRISAARQ
;
A
#
# COMPACT_ATOMS: atom_id res chain seq x y z
N TRP A 1 2.38 -8.38 -10.43
CA TRP A 1 3.41 -8.00 -9.44
C TRP A 1 2.98 -8.17 -7.99
N ILE A 2 1.76 -7.77 -7.59
CA ILE A 2 1.28 -7.94 -6.21
C ILE A 2 1.38 -9.40 -5.72
N SER A 3 0.83 -10.36 -6.46
CA SER A 3 0.94 -11.79 -6.12
C SER A 3 2.39 -12.28 -6.10
N VAL A 4 3.25 -11.73 -6.96
CA VAL A 4 4.69 -12.07 -7.00
C VAL A 4 5.38 -11.58 -5.73
N LEU A 5 5.07 -10.36 -5.28
CA LEU A 5 5.61 -9.81 -4.03
C LEU A 5 5.17 -10.65 -2.82
N HIS A 6 3.90 -11.02 -2.74
CA HIS A 6 3.39 -11.87 -1.66
C HIS A 6 4.11 -13.22 -1.60
N LEU A 7 4.18 -13.95 -2.72
CA LEU A 7 4.84 -15.25 -2.76
C LEU A 7 6.35 -15.15 -2.48
N ALA A 8 7.01 -14.11 -3.00
CA ALA A 8 8.43 -13.88 -2.74
C ALA A 8 8.72 -13.52 -1.27
N ALA A 9 7.81 -12.79 -0.61
CA ALA A 9 7.92 -12.51 0.82
C ALA A 9 7.64 -13.76 1.68
N GLU A 10 6.70 -14.61 1.27
CA GLU A 10 6.33 -15.82 1.99
C GLU A 10 7.40 -16.91 1.91
N TRP A 11 8.11 -17.03 0.78
CA TRP A 11 9.18 -18.01 0.58
C TRP A 11 10.60 -17.45 0.74
N ASP A 12 10.72 -16.21 1.21
CA ASP A 12 11.99 -15.51 1.45
C ASP A 12 12.90 -15.41 0.20
N PHE A 13 12.30 -15.24 -0.97
CA PHE A 13 13.02 -15.02 -2.23
C PHE A 13 13.45 -13.55 -2.36
N ALA A 14 14.52 -13.17 -1.66
CA ALA A 14 14.99 -11.79 -1.54
C ALA A 14 15.14 -11.05 -2.88
N THR A 15 15.77 -11.65 -3.89
CA THR A 15 15.96 -10.99 -5.21
C THR A 15 14.64 -10.76 -5.94
N VAL A 16 13.73 -11.73 -5.92
CA VAL A 16 12.41 -11.60 -6.56
C VAL A 16 11.55 -10.58 -5.81
N LYS A 17 11.66 -10.55 -4.48
CA LYS A 17 11.00 -9.57 -3.63
C LYS A 17 11.45 -8.15 -4.01
N LEU A 18 12.76 -7.91 -4.14
CA LEU A 18 13.30 -6.60 -4.55
C LEU A 18 12.80 -6.19 -5.94
N LEU A 19 12.85 -7.09 -6.93
CA LEU A 19 12.33 -6.80 -8.27
C LEU A 19 10.84 -6.46 -8.27
N ALA A 20 10.04 -7.16 -7.46
CA ALA A 20 8.62 -6.87 -7.33
C ALA A 20 8.38 -5.51 -6.63
N ILE A 21 9.18 -5.16 -5.62
CA ILE A 21 9.14 -3.86 -4.95
C ILE A 21 9.48 -2.75 -5.95
N ASP A 22 10.54 -2.88 -6.73
CA ASP A 22 10.94 -1.85 -7.70
C ASP A 22 9.81 -1.60 -8.72
N ASN A 23 9.24 -2.67 -9.26
CA ASN A 23 8.14 -2.53 -10.23
C ASN A 23 6.88 -1.91 -9.61
N LEU A 24 6.51 -2.31 -8.39
CA LEU A 24 5.33 -1.77 -7.70
C LEU A 24 5.55 -0.34 -7.19
N THR A 25 6.78 0.07 -6.92
CA THR A 25 7.10 1.44 -6.51
C THR A 25 6.67 2.42 -7.61
N GLU A 26 6.83 2.07 -8.87
CA GLU A 26 6.45 2.92 -10.01
C GLU A 26 4.96 2.79 -10.37
N ASN A 27 4.38 1.58 -10.25
CA ASN A 27 3.10 1.27 -10.90
C ASN A 27 1.92 1.07 -9.93
N ALA A 28 2.16 0.83 -8.64
CA ALA A 28 1.09 0.55 -7.67
C ALA A 28 0.32 1.81 -7.28
N THR A 29 -0.99 1.65 -7.06
CA THR A 29 -1.83 2.73 -6.55
C THR A 29 -1.42 3.11 -5.12
N PRO A 30 -1.74 4.33 -4.65
CA PRO A 30 -1.50 4.70 -3.25
C PRO A 30 -2.15 3.73 -2.25
N ILE A 31 -3.34 3.21 -2.59
CA ILE A 31 -4.07 2.24 -1.75
C ILE A 31 -3.30 0.92 -1.67
N ASP A 32 -2.85 0.39 -2.80
CA ASP A 32 -2.06 -0.84 -2.84
C ASP A 32 -0.74 -0.66 -2.08
N LYS A 33 -0.10 0.52 -2.20
CA LYS A 33 1.14 0.84 -1.48
C LYS A 33 0.96 0.87 0.05
N ILE A 34 -0.19 1.33 0.55
CA ILE A 34 -0.49 1.28 1.99
C ILE A 34 -0.65 -0.18 2.44
N VAL A 35 -1.49 -0.95 1.73
CA VAL A 35 -1.76 -2.36 2.07
C VAL A 35 -0.47 -3.20 2.03
N LEU A 36 0.29 -3.11 0.94
CA LEU A 36 1.53 -3.86 0.75
C LEU A 36 2.67 -3.34 1.63
N GLY A 37 2.72 -2.04 1.89
CA GLY A 37 3.67 -1.45 2.83
C GLY A 37 3.53 -2.03 4.23
N ARG A 38 2.29 -2.29 4.66
CA ARG A 38 1.99 -2.95 5.94
C ARG A 38 2.25 -4.46 5.90
N LEU A 39 1.73 -5.16 4.90
CA LEU A 39 1.83 -6.63 4.82
C LEU A 39 3.25 -7.13 4.57
N CYS A 40 4.04 -6.42 3.76
CA CYS A 40 5.38 -6.85 3.36
C CYS A 40 6.52 -6.07 4.06
N CYS A 41 6.19 -5.24 5.06
CA CYS A 41 7.11 -4.39 5.81
C CYS A 41 7.89 -3.38 4.95
N ILE A 42 7.26 -2.80 3.93
CA ILE A 42 7.86 -1.79 3.03
C ILE A 42 7.49 -0.39 3.56
N SER A 43 8.09 0.00 4.68
CA SER A 43 7.75 1.23 5.40
C SER A 43 7.97 2.51 4.60
N VAL A 44 8.92 2.50 3.65
CA VAL A 44 9.26 3.67 2.81
C VAL A 44 8.10 4.12 1.93
N TRP A 45 7.16 3.23 1.58
CA TRP A 45 5.98 3.60 0.79
C TRP A 45 4.92 4.34 1.58
N LEU A 46 4.83 4.10 2.89
CA LEU A 46 3.71 4.52 3.70
C LEU A 46 3.52 6.05 3.73
N PRO A 47 4.55 6.88 4.02
CA PRO A 47 4.35 8.33 4.15
C PRO A 47 3.79 8.97 2.87
N GLY A 48 4.41 8.70 1.72
CA GLY A 48 3.96 9.26 0.44
C GLY A 48 2.61 8.71 -0.02
N ALA A 49 2.31 7.45 0.30
CA ALA A 49 1.01 6.86 -0.04
C ALA A 49 -0.12 7.44 0.82
N TYR A 50 0.07 7.59 2.14
CA TYR A 50 -0.91 8.26 2.99
C TYR A 50 -1.10 9.73 2.59
N GLU A 51 -0.01 10.45 2.31
CA GLU A 51 -0.10 11.84 1.83
C GLU A 51 -0.94 11.95 0.55
N ALA A 52 -0.68 11.10 -0.45
CA ALA A 52 -1.44 11.10 -1.70
C ALA A 52 -2.94 10.80 -1.47
N VAL A 53 -3.26 9.88 -0.56
CA VAL A 53 -4.66 9.56 -0.22
C VAL A 53 -5.32 10.65 0.61
N CYS A 54 -4.60 11.31 1.51
CA CYS A 54 -5.17 12.37 2.36
C CYS A 54 -5.36 13.70 1.62
N THR A 55 -4.52 14.00 0.64
CA THR A 55 -4.53 15.28 -0.09
C THR A 55 -5.44 15.30 -1.32
N ARG A 56 -5.81 14.14 -1.87
CA ARG A 56 -6.71 14.09 -3.05
C ARG A 56 -8.12 14.61 -2.73
N ALA A 57 -8.81 15.15 -3.73
CA ALA A 57 -10.16 15.71 -3.54
C ALA A 57 -11.18 14.64 -3.13
N ASP A 58 -11.19 13.50 -3.83
CA ASP A 58 -12.18 12.44 -3.59
C ASP A 58 -11.90 11.66 -2.30
N PRO A 59 -12.94 11.39 -1.48
CA PRO A 59 -12.80 10.52 -0.32
C PRO A 59 -12.48 9.07 -0.73
N LEU A 60 -12.21 8.22 0.26
CA LEU A 60 -12.13 6.77 0.02
C LEU A 60 -13.48 6.27 -0.51
N ASN A 61 -13.43 5.49 -1.59
CA ASN A 61 -14.60 4.73 -2.03
C ASN A 61 -14.70 3.40 -1.27
N LEU A 62 -15.80 2.68 -1.46
CA LEU A 62 -16.07 1.43 -0.75
C LEU A 62 -15.02 0.35 -1.04
N GLU A 63 -14.58 0.20 -2.28
CA GLU A 63 -13.59 -0.82 -2.66
C GLU A 63 -12.23 -0.53 -1.99
N GLU A 64 -11.82 0.73 -1.95
CA GLU A 64 -10.59 1.15 -1.28
C GLU A 64 -10.66 0.92 0.23
N GLY A 65 -11.79 1.27 0.86
CA GLY A 65 -12.02 1.01 2.29
C GLY A 65 -11.96 -0.47 2.62
N MET A 66 -12.53 -1.33 1.75
CA MET A 66 -12.47 -2.79 1.92
C MET A 66 -11.05 -3.33 1.79
N LYS A 67 -10.23 -2.78 0.89
CA LYS A 67 -8.82 -3.17 0.73
C LYS A 67 -7.94 -2.73 1.90
N LEU A 68 -8.13 -1.51 2.39
CA LEU A 68 -7.37 -0.94 3.50
C LEU A 68 -7.72 -1.58 4.85
N GLY A 69 -8.96 -2.03 5.01
CA GLY A 69 -9.48 -2.46 6.29
C GLY A 69 -9.74 -1.29 7.24
N VAL A 70 -10.28 -1.61 8.42
CA VAL A 70 -10.80 -0.62 9.36
C VAL A 70 -9.70 0.30 9.90
N GLU A 71 -8.55 -0.26 10.25
CA GLU A 71 -7.47 0.48 10.91
C GLU A 71 -6.93 1.62 10.05
N ASP A 72 -6.60 1.34 8.78
CA ASP A 72 -6.07 2.36 7.87
C ASP A 72 -7.15 3.33 7.41
N THR A 73 -8.39 2.87 7.22
CA THR A 73 -9.52 3.75 6.89
C THR A 73 -9.75 4.79 8.00
N VAL A 74 -9.70 4.38 9.27
CA VAL A 74 -9.85 5.30 10.42
C VAL A 74 -8.71 6.31 10.46
N ARG A 75 -7.45 5.88 10.26
CA ARG A 75 -6.30 6.78 10.23
C ARG A 75 -6.39 7.82 9.12
N ILE A 76 -6.74 7.39 7.91
CA ILE A 76 -6.90 8.27 6.75
C ILE A 76 -8.03 9.27 7.02
N SER A 77 -9.16 8.81 7.55
CA SER A 77 -10.28 9.69 7.87
C SER A 77 -9.91 10.74 8.92
N ALA A 78 -9.14 10.37 9.94
CA ALA A 78 -8.69 11.32 10.97
C ALA A 78 -7.68 12.35 10.42
N ALA A 79 -6.84 11.95 9.48
CA ALA A 79 -5.83 12.83 8.87
C ALA A 79 -6.41 13.83 7.84
N ARG A 80 -7.61 13.58 7.30
CA ARG A 80 -8.28 14.43 6.30
C ARG A 80 -9.14 15.56 6.91
N GLN A 81 -9.18 15.69 8.24
CA GLN A 81 -9.96 16.73 8.95
C GLN A 81 -9.29 18.11 8.83
#